data_AF-A0A1Y4M8D0-F1
#
_entry.id   AF-A0A1Y4M8D0-F1
#
_cell.length_a   1.000
_cell.length_b   1.000
_cell.length_c   1.000
_cell.angle_alpha   90.00
_cell.angle_beta   90.00
_cell.angle_gamma   90.00
#
_symmetry.space_group_name_H-M   'P 1'
#
loop_
_entity.id
_entity.type
_entity.pdbx_description
1 polymer ?
#
loop_
_entity_poly.entity_id
_entity_poly.type
_entity_poly.pdbx_seq_one_letter_code
_entity_poly.pdbx_strand_id
1 'polypeptide(L)'
;MFIEFDNLILRFRDLVTEEHGTIERHQSVITQCGYVWWGWWKKGNETTPFVEFSVWKSKAESDPIDLFLVDSGQNLVYKAKCTGLQLRENDKLSSPERDATPKYYQDKQCYAWFKFTSIDLCDEAELKKYSYVHSPSLFIDKNVDYSKFENKKIYSIAELIQQNRTVWFVRNALDTDPDNEIILLNSEFVQPAHFSTKYYQSSGNTLLWLSDLHLSDTEFKVNRGGISQTLAEHIYQRLKTENEETEETKIIAGTVISGDITSCANPEGFTQAKNLVRDLSNEFLEPISSENFIICPGNHDFVREEEELENGEEPAFIYDKMDNARSYADFYKSIYNIAPNKYFAMGRKILLSSGHMLEIAALNSLMLQQYLNFQGHGYLSQNQLNFVAEKMGWNDTKNENAIRIVVMHHHYLPTCYTEKINATYASSAVYDADRLMNWLVQCNVKLLLHGHKHKAFISQINYPQNPQIHVVAECMHNIVVAGMGGTGAKGVQNKFATIQFRGNKVAISFHNIYSDESERDCLAQKIELPL
;
A
#
# COMPACT_ATOMS: atom_id res chain seq x y z
N MET A 1 -6.35 32.90 5.62
CA MET A 1 -4.98 32.54 6.03
C MET A 1 -4.13 32.70 4.79
N PHE A 2 -3.06 33.48 4.86
CA PHE A 2 -2.19 33.75 3.72
C PHE A 2 -1.25 32.55 3.51
N ILE A 3 -1.13 32.08 2.26
CA ILE A 3 -0.18 31.02 1.89
C ILE A 3 1.15 31.69 1.56
N GLU A 4 2.25 31.28 2.21
CA GLU A 4 3.60 31.73 1.87
C GLU A 4 4.23 30.76 0.87
N PHE A 5 4.68 31.27 -0.27
CA PHE A 5 5.21 30.46 -1.37
C PHE A 5 6.14 31.27 -2.29
N ASP A 6 7.04 30.55 -2.97
CA ASP A 6 8.10 31.10 -3.80
C ASP A 6 7.84 30.95 -5.30
N ASN A 7 7.04 29.96 -5.72
CA ASN A 7 6.70 29.73 -7.13
C ASN A 7 5.30 29.12 -7.32
N LEU A 8 4.80 29.21 -8.56
CA LEU A 8 3.54 28.65 -9.03
C LEU A 8 3.78 27.60 -10.11
N ILE A 9 3.08 26.47 -10.00
CA ILE A 9 3.00 25.48 -11.07
C ILE A 9 1.55 25.45 -11.57
N LEU A 10 1.34 25.60 -12.88
CA LEU A 10 0.03 25.48 -13.53
C LEU A 10 -0.04 24.19 -14.33
N ARG A 11 -1.13 23.44 -14.17
CA ARG A 11 -1.41 22.26 -15.00
C ARG A 11 -2.11 22.67 -16.29
N PHE A 12 -1.74 22.01 -17.38
CA PHE A 12 -2.54 21.99 -18.59
C PHE A 12 -2.55 20.62 -19.26
N ARG A 13 -3.28 20.52 -20.36
CA ARG A 13 -3.32 19.37 -21.26
C ARG A 13 -3.86 19.82 -22.61
N ASP A 14 -3.38 19.22 -23.69
CA ASP A 14 -3.93 19.36 -25.05
C ASP A 14 -5.31 18.71 -25.17
N LEU A 15 -6.35 19.35 -24.61
CA LEU A 15 -7.73 18.84 -24.67
C LEU A 15 -8.46 19.22 -25.96
N VAL A 16 -8.08 20.35 -26.56
CA VAL A 16 -8.76 20.99 -27.71
C VAL A 16 -7.79 21.31 -28.85
N THR A 17 -6.57 20.80 -28.74
CA THR A 17 -5.44 20.95 -29.65
C THR A 17 -4.87 19.56 -29.91
N GLU A 18 -4.10 19.40 -30.99
CA GLU A 18 -3.30 18.19 -31.15
C GLU A 18 -2.20 18.11 -30.08
N GLU A 19 -1.54 16.96 -29.97
CA GLU A 19 -0.37 16.76 -29.13
C GLU A 19 0.69 17.83 -29.40
N HIS A 20 1.22 18.44 -28.34
CA HIS A 20 2.11 19.63 -28.34
C HIS A 20 1.46 20.94 -28.81
N GLY A 21 0.22 20.89 -29.29
CA GLY A 21 -0.42 21.98 -29.99
C GLY A 21 -0.77 23.19 -29.12
N THR A 22 -0.92 23.05 -27.80
CA THR A 22 -1.14 24.18 -26.89
C THR A 22 0.09 25.07 -26.85
N ILE A 23 1.28 24.50 -26.62
CA ILE A 23 2.52 25.27 -26.44
C ILE A 23 2.92 25.94 -27.76
N GLU A 24 2.88 25.22 -28.88
CA GLU A 24 3.23 25.76 -30.21
C GLU A 24 2.36 26.97 -30.59
N ARG A 25 1.05 26.89 -30.34
CA ARG A 25 0.12 28.00 -30.62
C ARG A 25 0.40 29.21 -29.74
N HIS A 26 0.75 29.01 -28.47
CA HIS A 26 1.10 30.11 -27.57
C HIS A 26 2.45 30.74 -27.95
N GLN A 27 3.47 29.94 -28.27
CA GLN A 27 4.77 30.43 -28.76
C GLN A 27 4.65 31.20 -30.09
N SER A 28 3.76 30.75 -30.98
CA SER A 28 3.47 31.46 -32.23
C SER A 28 2.94 32.87 -31.99
N VAL A 29 2.03 33.03 -31.01
CA VAL A 29 1.50 34.35 -30.62
C VAL A 29 2.60 35.19 -29.95
N ILE A 30 3.46 34.59 -29.11
CA ILE A 30 4.63 35.29 -28.54
C ILE A 30 5.54 35.83 -29.64
N THR A 31 5.79 35.05 -30.69
CA THR A 31 6.64 35.50 -31.82
C THR A 31 6.02 36.66 -32.59
N GLN A 32 4.69 36.70 -32.69
CA GLN A 32 3.96 37.75 -33.41
C GLN A 32 3.77 39.03 -32.59
N CYS A 33 3.41 38.90 -31.31
CA CYS A 33 2.99 40.01 -30.45
C CYS A 33 4.03 40.38 -29.37
N GLY A 34 5.08 39.58 -29.20
CA GLY A 34 6.07 39.68 -28.11
C GLY A 34 5.59 39.08 -26.78
N TYR A 35 4.33 38.67 -26.68
CA TYR A 35 3.74 38.04 -25.50
C TYR A 35 2.45 37.29 -25.87
N VAL A 36 1.92 36.51 -24.93
CA VAL A 36 0.64 35.81 -25.05
C VAL A 36 -0.12 35.81 -23.72
N TRP A 37 -1.46 35.83 -23.79
CA TRP A 37 -2.33 35.62 -22.64
C TRP A 37 -2.68 34.14 -22.48
N TRP A 38 -2.35 33.58 -21.31
CA TRP A 38 -2.63 32.22 -20.89
C TRP A 38 -3.67 32.22 -19.77
N GLY A 39 -4.89 31.79 -20.03
CA GLY A 39 -5.88 31.64 -18.97
C GLY A 39 -5.69 30.35 -18.15
N TRP A 40 -6.11 30.37 -16.89
CA TRP A 40 -6.09 29.20 -16.01
C TRP A 40 -7.42 28.43 -16.06
N TRP A 41 -7.34 27.13 -16.37
CA TRP A 41 -8.49 26.21 -16.46
C TRP A 41 -8.73 25.53 -15.11
N LYS A 42 -9.37 26.28 -14.21
CA LYS A 42 -9.75 25.80 -12.88
C LYS A 42 -10.67 24.56 -12.95
N LYS A 43 -10.40 23.53 -12.14
CA LYS A 43 -11.31 22.38 -11.97
C LYS A 43 -12.51 22.74 -11.10
N GLY A 44 -13.60 21.98 -11.25
CA GLY A 44 -14.87 22.24 -10.53
C GLY A 44 -14.74 22.22 -9.01
N ASN A 45 -13.81 21.43 -8.46
CA ASN A 45 -13.57 21.33 -7.01
C ASN A 45 -12.57 22.37 -6.47
N GLU A 46 -12.09 23.31 -7.30
CA GLU A 46 -11.11 24.31 -6.87
C GLU A 46 -11.79 25.68 -6.63
N THR A 47 -11.33 26.40 -5.62
CA THR A 47 -11.63 27.82 -5.40
C THR A 47 -10.65 28.68 -6.20
N THR A 48 -10.98 29.95 -6.41
CA THR A 48 -10.04 30.89 -7.04
C THR A 48 -9.13 31.47 -5.95
N PRO A 49 -7.81 31.24 -5.96
CA PRO A 49 -6.90 31.71 -4.92
C PRO A 49 -6.57 33.20 -5.14
N PHE A 50 -7.57 34.04 -4.92
CA PHE A 50 -7.53 35.45 -5.28
C PHE A 50 -6.43 36.22 -4.55
N VAL A 51 -6.23 35.92 -3.26
CA VAL A 51 -5.21 36.59 -2.44
C VAL A 51 -3.81 36.25 -2.94
N GLU A 52 -3.54 34.96 -3.16
CA GLU A 52 -2.27 34.43 -3.62
C GLU A 52 -1.92 34.96 -5.02
N PHE A 53 -2.88 34.93 -5.94
CA PHE A 53 -2.70 35.47 -7.29
C PHE A 53 -2.54 36.99 -7.29
N SER A 54 -3.21 37.72 -6.39
CA SER A 54 -3.04 39.18 -6.29
C SER A 54 -1.62 39.56 -5.87
N VAL A 55 -0.99 38.79 -4.97
CA VAL A 55 0.42 39.01 -4.61
C VAL A 55 1.34 38.80 -5.82
N TRP A 56 1.09 37.76 -6.61
CA TRP A 56 1.89 37.51 -7.83
C TRP A 56 1.64 38.52 -8.93
N LYS A 57 0.42 39.04 -9.05
CA LYS A 57 0.13 40.15 -9.96
C LYS A 57 1.06 41.33 -9.66
N SER A 58 1.11 41.77 -8.40
CA SER A 58 1.97 42.89 -7.99
C SER A 58 3.45 42.60 -8.22
N LYS A 59 3.91 41.35 -7.97
CA LYS A 59 5.30 40.95 -8.26
C LYS A 59 5.61 41.01 -9.76
N ALA A 60 4.77 40.38 -10.60
CA ALA A 60 4.96 40.31 -12.05
C ALA A 60 4.96 41.68 -12.74
N GLU A 61 4.18 42.64 -12.22
CA GLU A 61 4.14 44.02 -12.72
C GLU A 61 5.43 44.79 -12.38
N SER A 62 6.13 44.41 -11.31
CA SER A 62 7.39 45.03 -10.90
C SER A 62 8.62 44.40 -11.57
N ASP A 63 8.65 43.07 -11.68
CA ASP A 63 9.76 42.29 -12.24
C ASP A 63 9.20 41.01 -12.90
N PRO A 64 9.64 40.65 -14.12
CA PRO A 64 9.23 39.40 -14.73
C PRO A 64 9.58 38.20 -13.85
N ILE A 65 8.61 37.32 -13.65
CA ILE A 65 8.73 36.13 -12.81
C ILE A 65 8.78 34.86 -13.65
N ASP A 66 9.47 33.85 -13.15
CA ASP A 66 9.45 32.52 -13.75
C ASP A 66 8.37 31.64 -13.09
N LEU A 67 7.47 31.10 -13.89
CA LEU A 67 6.45 30.11 -13.48
C LEU A 67 6.65 28.78 -14.21
N PHE A 68 6.08 27.70 -13.68
CA PHE A 68 6.11 26.39 -14.34
C PHE A 68 4.75 26.03 -14.93
N LEU A 69 4.75 25.42 -16.11
CA LEU A 69 3.59 24.82 -16.76
C LEU A 69 3.82 23.31 -16.91
N VAL A 70 2.94 22.49 -16.37
CA VAL A 70 3.03 21.02 -16.43
C VAL A 70 1.97 20.50 -17.40
N ASP A 71 2.42 19.83 -18.46
CA ASP A 71 1.57 19.10 -19.38
C ASP A 71 1.24 17.73 -18.80
N SER A 72 0.01 17.59 -18.32
CA SER A 72 -0.48 16.35 -17.74
C SER A 72 -0.88 15.27 -18.75
N GLY A 73 -0.92 15.60 -20.04
CA GLY A 73 -1.12 14.61 -21.12
C GLY A 73 0.17 13.92 -21.55
N GLN A 74 1.29 14.63 -21.45
CA GLN A 74 2.56 14.23 -22.06
C GLN A 74 3.72 14.08 -21.06
N ASN A 75 3.48 14.38 -19.77
CA ASN A 75 4.49 14.38 -18.71
C ASN A 75 5.67 15.32 -18.99
N LEU A 76 5.38 16.49 -19.55
CA LEU A 76 6.38 17.53 -19.83
C LEU A 76 6.23 18.71 -18.88
N VAL A 77 7.34 19.38 -18.59
CA VAL A 77 7.35 20.65 -17.86
C VAL A 77 7.96 21.75 -18.70
N TYR A 78 7.36 22.93 -18.64
CA TYR A 78 7.82 24.14 -19.29
C TYR A 78 8.02 25.23 -18.25
N LYS A 79 8.93 26.14 -18.54
CA LYS A 79 9.18 27.34 -17.76
C LYS A 79 8.71 28.55 -18.55
N ALA A 80 7.84 29.36 -17.95
CA ALA A 80 7.23 30.52 -18.59
C ALA A 80 7.58 31.81 -17.87
N LYS A 81 8.00 32.83 -18.62
CA LYS A 81 8.26 34.17 -18.08
C LYS A 81 6.98 34.98 -18.04
N CYS A 82 6.46 35.23 -16.84
CA CYS A 82 5.24 35.98 -16.62
C CYS A 82 5.54 37.45 -16.29
N THR A 83 4.86 38.36 -16.99
CA THR A 83 5.04 39.82 -16.86
C THR A 83 3.78 40.54 -16.42
N GLY A 84 2.70 39.79 -16.18
CA GLY A 84 1.45 40.37 -15.71
C GLY A 84 0.38 39.32 -15.46
N LEU A 85 -0.61 39.70 -14.67
CA LEU A 85 -1.74 38.84 -14.31
C LEU A 85 -3.03 39.65 -14.28
N GLN A 86 -4.10 39.10 -14.84
CA GLN A 86 -5.46 39.64 -14.70
C GLN A 86 -6.38 38.61 -14.05
N LEU A 87 -7.13 39.05 -13.04
CA LEU A 87 -8.09 38.26 -12.29
C LEU A 87 -9.20 39.15 -11.72
N ARG A 88 -10.36 38.55 -11.45
CA ARG A 88 -11.47 39.17 -10.71
C ARG A 88 -11.86 38.27 -9.55
N GLU A 89 -12.35 38.88 -8.48
CA GLU A 89 -12.84 38.14 -7.33
C GLU A 89 -14.09 37.35 -7.71
N ASN A 90 -14.01 36.02 -7.62
CA ASN A 90 -15.11 35.07 -7.86
C ASN A 90 -15.81 35.15 -9.23
N ASP A 91 -15.20 35.80 -10.23
CA ASP A 91 -15.80 35.95 -11.56
C ASP A 91 -14.83 35.58 -12.68
N LYS A 92 -15.37 35.19 -13.83
CA LYS A 92 -14.57 34.87 -15.01
C LYS A 92 -14.35 36.12 -15.85
N LEU A 93 -13.19 36.17 -16.51
CA LEU A 93 -12.78 37.22 -17.42
C LEU A 93 -12.67 36.64 -18.83
N SER A 94 -13.15 37.39 -19.81
CA SER A 94 -12.74 37.17 -21.21
C SER A 94 -11.24 37.43 -21.36
N SER A 95 -10.65 36.93 -22.46
CA SER A 95 -9.26 37.26 -22.80
C SER A 95 -9.04 38.78 -22.74
N PRO A 96 -7.97 39.26 -22.05
CA PRO A 96 -7.66 40.68 -21.96
C PRO A 96 -7.39 41.33 -23.32
N GLU A 97 -6.69 40.61 -24.20
CA GLU A 97 -6.33 41.07 -25.55
C GLU A 97 -6.46 39.90 -26.52
N ARG A 98 -7.52 39.95 -27.34
CA ARG A 98 -7.87 38.85 -28.25
C ARG A 98 -6.78 38.53 -29.26
N ASP A 99 -6.13 39.56 -29.81
CA ASP A 99 -5.06 39.40 -30.81
C ASP A 99 -3.79 38.77 -30.21
N ALA A 100 -3.57 38.93 -28.91
CA ALA A 100 -2.48 38.31 -28.16
C ALA A 100 -2.92 37.03 -27.43
N THR A 101 -3.96 36.35 -27.92
CA THR A 101 -4.46 35.08 -27.38
C THR A 101 -4.64 34.06 -28.51
N PRO A 102 -4.29 32.78 -28.33
CA PRO A 102 -4.50 31.78 -29.37
C PRO A 102 -5.97 31.68 -29.81
N LYS A 103 -6.22 31.52 -31.12
CA LYS A 103 -7.57 31.53 -31.71
C LYS A 103 -8.55 30.54 -31.08
N TYR A 104 -8.08 29.36 -30.68
CA TYR A 104 -8.92 28.35 -30.04
C TYR A 104 -9.38 28.77 -28.63
N TYR A 105 -8.74 29.81 -28.08
CA TYR A 105 -8.83 30.18 -26.68
C TYR A 105 -9.45 31.57 -26.44
N GLN A 106 -9.43 32.45 -27.44
CA GLN A 106 -9.89 33.85 -27.36
C GLN A 106 -11.33 34.04 -26.86
N ASP A 107 -12.22 33.06 -27.09
CA ASP A 107 -13.64 33.13 -26.74
C ASP A 107 -13.97 32.46 -25.39
N LYS A 108 -12.95 31.91 -24.70
CA LYS A 108 -13.13 31.34 -23.36
C LYS A 108 -13.09 32.43 -22.31
N GLN A 109 -13.80 32.17 -21.21
CA GLN A 109 -13.70 32.97 -19.99
C GLN A 109 -12.99 32.17 -18.90
N CYS A 110 -11.94 32.73 -18.33
CA CYS A 110 -11.08 32.11 -17.32
C CYS A 110 -11.06 32.95 -16.04
N TYR A 111 -10.80 32.32 -14.89
CA TYR A 111 -10.74 33.02 -13.60
C TYR A 111 -9.47 33.85 -13.41
N ALA A 112 -8.39 33.48 -14.12
CA ALA A 112 -7.15 34.22 -14.15
C ALA A 112 -6.53 34.11 -15.55
N TRP A 113 -5.84 35.17 -15.97
CA TRP A 113 -5.08 35.27 -17.22
C TRP A 113 -3.65 35.73 -16.91
N PHE A 114 -2.67 34.94 -17.32
CA PHE A 114 -1.25 35.17 -17.14
C PHE A 114 -0.64 35.69 -18.44
N LYS A 115 0.16 36.74 -18.38
CA LYS A 115 0.84 37.32 -19.55
C LYS A 115 2.24 36.74 -19.66
N PHE A 116 2.47 35.85 -20.62
CA PHE A 116 3.76 35.21 -20.82
C PHE A 116 4.54 35.83 -21.98
N THR A 117 5.84 36.04 -21.80
CA THR A 117 6.77 36.54 -22.84
C THR A 117 7.70 35.45 -23.38
N SER A 118 7.86 34.34 -22.67
CA SER A 118 8.48 33.12 -23.18
C SER A 118 7.84 31.89 -22.53
N ILE A 119 7.89 30.76 -23.22
CA ILE A 119 7.50 29.44 -22.72
C ILE A 119 8.50 28.45 -23.30
N ASP A 120 9.36 27.91 -22.45
CA ASP A 120 10.51 27.12 -22.87
C ASP A 120 10.46 25.74 -22.19
N LEU A 121 10.84 24.68 -22.92
CA LEU A 121 10.89 23.33 -22.34
C LEU A 121 11.91 23.29 -21.19
N CYS A 122 11.56 22.61 -20.11
CA CYS A 122 12.33 22.59 -18.87
C CYS A 122 12.58 21.13 -18.43
N ASP A 123 13.71 20.89 -17.76
CA ASP A 123 14.01 19.59 -17.17
C ASP A 123 13.17 19.40 -15.89
N GLU A 124 12.60 18.21 -15.70
CA GLU A 124 11.88 17.81 -14.49
C GLU A 124 12.71 18.03 -13.21
N ALA A 125 14.04 17.92 -13.29
CA ALA A 125 14.94 18.17 -12.17
C ALA A 125 14.79 19.58 -11.57
N GLU A 126 14.32 20.57 -12.32
CA GLU A 126 14.04 21.92 -11.81
C GLU A 126 12.89 21.93 -10.79
N LEU A 127 11.90 21.03 -10.93
CA LEU A 127 10.80 20.92 -9.98
C LEU A 127 11.25 20.36 -8.62
N LYS A 128 12.28 19.50 -8.60
CA LYS A 128 12.82 18.88 -7.38
C LYS A 128 13.48 19.88 -6.42
N LYS A 129 13.73 21.11 -6.88
CA LYS A 129 14.21 22.23 -6.06
C LYS A 129 13.12 22.84 -5.20
N TYR A 130 11.88 22.39 -5.34
CA TYR A 130 10.72 22.93 -4.64
C TYR A 130 10.03 21.87 -3.79
N SER A 131 9.38 22.35 -2.73
CA SER A 131 8.52 21.57 -1.84
C SER A 131 7.09 22.11 -1.84
N TYR A 132 6.11 21.22 -1.65
CA TYR A 132 4.71 21.63 -1.65
C TYR A 132 4.35 22.47 -0.43
N VAL A 133 3.50 23.47 -0.65
CA VAL A 133 2.90 24.29 0.40
C VAL A 133 1.47 23.83 0.69
N HIS A 134 1.13 23.77 1.97
CA HIS A 134 -0.23 23.47 2.43
C HIS A 134 -1.23 24.50 1.91
N SER A 135 -2.23 24.04 1.15
CA SER A 135 -3.18 24.92 0.45
C SER A 135 -4.63 24.42 0.56
N PRO A 136 -5.17 24.24 1.78
CA PRO A 136 -6.49 23.63 1.98
C PRO A 136 -7.62 24.53 1.46
N SER A 137 -7.39 25.86 1.46
CA SER A 137 -8.31 26.85 0.90
C SER A 137 -8.54 26.72 -0.59
N LEU A 138 -7.67 25.99 -1.32
CA LEU A 138 -7.81 25.75 -2.75
C LEU A 138 -8.99 24.84 -3.07
N PHE A 139 -9.45 23.98 -2.16
CA PHE A 139 -10.49 22.99 -2.44
C PHE A 139 -11.84 23.38 -1.86
N ILE A 140 -12.91 23.15 -2.63
CA ILE A 140 -14.29 23.33 -2.17
C ILE A 140 -14.66 22.18 -1.22
N ASP A 141 -14.34 20.94 -1.62
CA ASP A 141 -14.53 19.76 -0.78
C ASP A 141 -13.48 19.72 0.33
N LYS A 142 -13.96 19.83 1.58
CA LYS A 142 -13.13 19.78 2.78
C LYS A 142 -12.57 18.39 3.08
N ASN A 143 -13.02 17.34 2.38
CA ASN A 143 -12.52 15.98 2.55
C ASN A 143 -11.28 15.69 1.68
N VAL A 144 -10.89 16.61 0.78
CA VAL A 144 -9.66 16.50 0.02
C VAL A 144 -8.47 16.75 0.94
N ASP A 145 -7.70 15.71 1.21
CA ASP A 145 -6.54 15.75 2.09
C ASP A 145 -5.24 15.46 1.33
N TYR A 146 -4.48 16.53 1.06
CA TYR A 146 -3.11 16.45 0.54
C TYR A 146 -2.06 16.78 1.62
N SER A 147 -2.39 16.70 2.90
CA SER A 147 -1.47 16.99 4.01
C SER A 147 -0.19 16.16 3.96
N LYS A 148 -0.23 14.92 3.43
CA LYS A 148 0.97 14.09 3.26
C LYS A 148 2.02 14.68 2.31
N PHE A 149 1.62 15.59 1.42
CA PHE A 149 2.54 16.30 0.53
C PHE A 149 3.12 17.56 1.17
N GLU A 150 2.58 18.03 2.29
CA GLU A 150 3.01 19.27 2.91
C GLU A 150 4.49 19.21 3.33
N ASN A 151 5.25 20.25 2.98
CA ASN A 151 6.69 20.33 3.25
C ASN A 151 7.51 19.18 2.66
N LYS A 152 6.99 18.49 1.65
CA LYS A 152 7.68 17.43 0.93
C LYS A 152 8.24 17.96 -0.39
N LYS A 153 9.44 17.52 -0.76
CA LYS A 153 10.03 17.81 -2.08
C LYS A 153 9.18 17.19 -3.18
N ILE A 154 9.04 17.90 -4.29
CA ILE A 154 8.41 17.34 -5.49
C ILE A 154 9.30 16.22 -6.02
N TYR A 155 8.78 14.99 -6.02
CA TYR A 155 9.57 13.83 -6.44
C TYR A 155 9.61 13.69 -7.96
N SER A 156 8.44 13.81 -8.60
CA SER A 156 8.26 13.61 -10.04
C SER A 156 7.03 14.38 -10.60
N ILE A 157 6.99 14.53 -11.92
CA ILE A 157 5.82 15.05 -12.67
C ILE A 157 4.62 14.11 -12.48
N ALA A 158 4.85 12.80 -12.44
CA ALA A 158 3.80 11.81 -12.17
C ALA A 158 3.15 12.05 -10.80
N GLU A 159 3.94 12.33 -9.76
CA GLU A 159 3.47 12.67 -8.42
C GLU A 159 2.65 13.96 -8.37
N LEU A 160 2.98 14.95 -9.20
CA LEU A 160 2.16 16.15 -9.38
C LEU A 160 0.82 15.79 -10.04
N ILE A 161 0.86 15.12 -11.19
CA ILE A 161 -0.31 14.88 -12.05
C ILE A 161 -1.42 14.08 -11.37
N GLN A 162 -1.05 13.09 -10.55
CA GLN A 162 -1.99 12.27 -9.79
C GLN A 162 -2.82 13.09 -8.79
N GLN A 163 -2.33 14.24 -8.34
CA GLN A 163 -3.09 15.14 -7.49
C GLN A 163 -4.17 15.79 -8.37
N ASN A 164 -5.44 15.65 -7.98
CA ASN A 164 -6.58 16.12 -8.75
C ASN A 164 -6.77 17.65 -8.64
N ARG A 165 -5.71 18.40 -8.97
CA ARG A 165 -5.63 19.86 -8.97
C ARG A 165 -5.00 20.40 -10.25
N THR A 166 -5.08 21.70 -10.45
CA THR A 166 -4.59 22.43 -11.62
C THR A 166 -3.60 23.54 -11.28
N VAL A 167 -3.39 23.80 -10.00
CA VAL A 167 -2.39 24.75 -9.52
C VAL A 167 -1.70 24.21 -8.26
N TRP A 168 -0.40 24.43 -8.18
CA TRP A 168 0.40 24.15 -6.99
C TRP A 168 1.10 25.43 -6.54
N PHE A 169 1.03 25.69 -5.24
CA PHE A 169 1.86 26.66 -4.54
C PHE A 169 3.05 25.92 -3.96
N VAL A 170 4.25 26.40 -4.26
CA VAL A 170 5.50 25.72 -3.89
C VAL A 170 6.49 26.70 -3.31
N ARG A 171 7.33 26.23 -2.40
CA ARG A 171 8.45 26.98 -1.82
C ARG A 171 9.76 26.31 -2.16
N ASN A 172 10.88 27.03 -2.03
CA ASN A 172 12.20 26.42 -2.16
C ASN A 172 12.32 25.25 -1.15
N ALA A 173 12.86 24.14 -1.63
CA ALA A 173 13.04 22.93 -0.83
C ALA A 173 14.13 23.16 0.23
N LEU A 174 13.90 22.60 1.42
CA LEU A 174 14.89 22.51 2.48
C LEU A 174 15.52 21.12 2.48
N ASP A 175 16.75 20.99 2.97
CA ASP A 175 17.42 19.69 3.06
C ASP A 175 16.66 18.70 3.96
N THR A 176 15.91 19.20 4.94
CA THR A 176 15.09 18.43 5.87
C THR A 176 13.74 17.97 5.31
N ASP A 177 13.34 18.48 4.15
CA ASP A 177 12.05 18.10 3.54
C ASP A 177 12.09 16.65 3.02
N PRO A 178 11.06 15.83 3.29
CA PRO A 178 11.00 14.46 2.79
C PRO A 178 11.05 14.39 1.27
N ASP A 179 11.75 13.38 0.74
CA ASP A 179 11.98 13.17 -0.70
C ASP A 179 11.52 11.79 -1.19
N ASN A 180 10.69 11.09 -0.41
CA ASN A 180 10.08 9.83 -0.84
C ASN A 180 9.06 10.07 -1.96
N GLU A 181 8.74 9.08 -2.79
CA GLU A 181 7.61 9.19 -3.72
C GLU A 181 6.29 8.93 -2.97
N ILE A 182 5.26 9.73 -3.26
CA ILE A 182 3.87 9.45 -2.87
C ILE A 182 3.11 9.03 -4.11
N ILE A 183 2.29 7.99 -4.01
CA ILE A 183 1.40 7.53 -5.10
C ILE A 183 -0.06 7.62 -4.64
N LEU A 184 -0.92 8.26 -5.43
CA LEU A 184 -2.36 8.33 -5.20
C LEU A 184 -3.04 7.23 -6.04
N LEU A 185 -3.59 6.21 -5.37
CA LEU A 185 -4.33 5.14 -6.05
C LEU A 185 -5.68 5.64 -6.59
N ASN A 186 -6.27 6.63 -5.91
CA ASN A 186 -7.35 7.50 -6.39
C ASN A 186 -7.44 8.76 -5.51
N SER A 187 -8.44 9.63 -5.72
CA SER A 187 -8.62 10.88 -4.97
C SER A 187 -8.84 10.73 -3.45
N GLU A 188 -9.04 9.52 -2.94
CA GLU A 188 -9.36 9.23 -1.54
C GLU A 188 -8.32 8.37 -0.79
N PHE A 189 -7.37 7.75 -1.51
CA PHE A 189 -6.37 6.84 -0.93
C PHE A 189 -4.95 7.35 -1.18
N VAL A 190 -4.24 7.63 -0.08
CA VAL A 190 -2.86 8.13 -0.13
C VAL A 190 -1.90 7.08 0.40
N GLN A 191 -0.99 6.59 -0.44
CA GLN A 191 0.16 5.79 -0.01
C GLN A 191 1.39 6.67 0.25
N PRO A 192 2.30 6.26 1.16
CA PRO A 192 2.29 5.00 1.91
C PRO A 192 1.47 5.05 3.20
N ALA A 193 1.02 3.89 3.69
CA ALA A 193 0.34 3.73 4.98
C ALA A 193 0.52 2.32 5.58
N HIS A 194 0.68 2.24 6.91
CA HIS A 194 0.70 0.96 7.64
C HIS A 194 -0.69 0.36 7.80
N PHE A 195 -1.71 1.20 8.02
CA PHE A 195 -3.07 0.80 8.29
C PHE A 195 -4.01 1.59 7.37
N SER A 196 -4.87 0.91 6.62
CA SER A 196 -5.84 1.59 5.77
C SER A 196 -6.89 2.29 6.63
N THR A 197 -7.10 3.58 6.39
CA THR A 197 -8.14 4.38 7.08
C THR A 197 -9.52 4.23 6.44
N LYS A 198 -9.56 3.81 5.17
CA LYS A 198 -10.75 3.60 4.35
C LYS A 198 -10.70 2.23 3.66
N TYR A 199 -11.83 1.78 3.13
CA TYR A 199 -11.95 0.53 2.38
C TYR A 199 -11.54 0.68 0.93
N TYR A 200 -10.45 0.03 0.54
CA TYR A 200 -10.05 -0.04 -0.86
C TYR A 200 -11.00 -0.98 -1.63
N GLN A 201 -11.66 -0.47 -2.67
CA GLN A 201 -12.54 -1.29 -3.50
C GLN A 201 -11.72 -2.17 -4.43
N SER A 202 -11.93 -3.48 -4.34
CA SER A 202 -11.32 -4.48 -5.20
C SER A 202 -12.33 -5.06 -6.18
N SER A 203 -11.88 -5.40 -7.39
CA SER A 203 -12.64 -6.17 -8.39
C SER A 203 -12.79 -7.65 -8.01
N GLY A 204 -11.96 -8.16 -7.09
CA GLY A 204 -11.95 -9.55 -6.65
C GLY A 204 -12.78 -9.83 -5.40
N ASN A 205 -13.02 -11.12 -5.16
CA ASN A 205 -13.65 -11.65 -3.93
C ASN A 205 -12.82 -12.75 -3.26
N THR A 206 -11.57 -12.94 -3.70
CA THR A 206 -10.71 -14.04 -3.29
C THR A 206 -9.36 -13.51 -2.82
N LEU A 207 -8.86 -13.97 -1.68
CA LEU A 207 -7.49 -13.71 -1.25
C LEU A 207 -6.59 -14.88 -1.68
N LEU A 208 -5.39 -14.57 -2.18
CA LEU A 208 -4.28 -15.53 -2.28
C LEU A 208 -3.58 -15.59 -0.92
N TRP A 209 -3.25 -16.79 -0.44
CA TRP A 209 -2.53 -16.98 0.82
C TRP A 209 -1.31 -17.87 0.63
N LEU A 210 -0.15 -17.33 1.03
CA LEU A 210 1.17 -17.94 0.97
C LEU A 210 1.81 -17.92 2.37
N SER A 211 2.71 -18.85 2.66
CA SER A 211 3.44 -18.92 3.92
C SER A 211 4.72 -19.73 3.78
N ASP A 212 5.72 -19.48 4.64
CA ASP A 212 6.94 -20.29 4.73
C ASP A 212 7.57 -20.50 3.34
N LEU A 213 7.85 -19.36 2.69
CA LEU A 213 8.40 -19.29 1.35
C LEU A 213 9.87 -19.71 1.33
N HIS A 214 10.62 -19.37 2.39
CA HIS A 214 12.06 -19.66 2.53
C HIS A 214 12.87 -19.31 1.26
N LEU A 215 12.58 -18.16 0.67
CA LEU A 215 13.27 -17.68 -0.53
C LEU A 215 14.77 -17.53 -0.24
N SER A 216 15.60 -17.70 -1.26
CA SER A 216 17.04 -18.04 -1.21
C SER A 216 17.41 -19.50 -0.90
N ASP A 217 16.55 -20.26 -0.23
CA ASP A 217 16.75 -21.70 0.03
C ASP A 217 15.59 -22.57 -0.49
N THR A 218 14.71 -21.98 -1.30
CA THR A 218 13.52 -22.64 -1.85
C THR A 218 13.86 -23.63 -2.97
N GLU A 219 12.98 -24.61 -3.18
CA GLU A 219 13.06 -25.55 -4.31
C GLU A 219 12.51 -24.97 -5.62
N PHE A 220 11.75 -23.87 -5.55
CA PHE A 220 11.17 -23.22 -6.72
C PHE A 220 12.09 -22.16 -7.33
N LYS A 221 12.03 -22.01 -8.66
CA LYS A 221 12.61 -20.83 -9.31
C LYS A 221 11.73 -19.62 -9.04
N VAL A 222 12.37 -18.48 -8.79
CA VAL A 222 11.65 -17.21 -8.56
C VAL A 222 11.85 -16.23 -9.72
N ASN A 223 13.02 -16.27 -10.37
CA ASN A 223 13.35 -15.39 -11.48
C ASN A 223 13.09 -16.09 -12.83
N ARG A 224 12.58 -15.34 -13.81
CA ARG A 224 12.32 -15.82 -15.19
C ARG A 224 13.63 -16.11 -15.94
N GLY A 225 13.54 -16.93 -16.99
CA GLY A 225 14.65 -17.24 -17.91
C GLY A 225 15.23 -18.65 -17.79
N GLY A 226 14.64 -19.51 -16.95
CA GLY A 226 14.95 -20.94 -16.90
C GLY A 226 13.98 -21.80 -17.73
N ILE A 227 14.29 -23.09 -17.84
CA ILE A 227 13.45 -24.09 -18.54
C ILE A 227 12.21 -24.49 -17.72
N SER A 228 12.31 -24.48 -16.38
CA SER A 228 11.22 -24.86 -15.47
C SER A 228 10.44 -23.63 -15.03
N GLN A 229 9.17 -23.85 -14.66
CA GLN A 229 8.28 -22.81 -14.19
C GLN A 229 8.78 -22.13 -12.91
N THR A 230 8.45 -20.85 -12.78
CA THR A 230 8.65 -20.07 -11.55
C THR A 230 7.49 -20.30 -10.57
N LEU A 231 7.70 -20.02 -9.28
CA LEU A 231 6.66 -20.11 -8.27
C LEU A 231 5.41 -19.28 -8.63
N ALA A 232 5.61 -18.07 -9.18
CA ALA A 232 4.51 -17.23 -9.64
C ALA A 232 3.72 -17.88 -10.79
N GLU A 233 4.42 -18.52 -11.73
CA GLU A 233 3.79 -19.22 -12.86
C GLU A 233 2.99 -20.45 -12.39
N HIS A 234 3.53 -21.26 -11.46
CA HIS A 234 2.78 -22.37 -10.85
C HIS A 234 1.47 -21.89 -10.22
N ILE A 235 1.53 -20.85 -9.38
CA ILE A 235 0.35 -20.27 -8.73
C ILE A 235 -0.65 -19.76 -9.78
N TYR A 236 -0.19 -18.97 -10.73
CA TYR A 236 -1.04 -18.37 -11.75
C TYR A 236 -1.71 -19.42 -12.64
N GLN A 237 -0.96 -20.40 -13.15
CA GLN A 237 -1.50 -21.47 -14.00
C GLN A 237 -2.53 -22.30 -13.24
N ARG A 238 -2.29 -22.59 -11.96
CA ARG A 238 -3.28 -23.32 -11.15
C ARG A 238 -4.54 -22.50 -10.92
N LEU A 239 -4.43 -21.21 -10.61
CA LEU A 239 -5.58 -20.31 -10.47
C LEU A 239 -6.39 -20.20 -11.76
N LYS A 240 -5.71 -20.22 -12.92
CA LYS A 240 -6.36 -20.16 -14.23
C LYS A 240 -7.11 -21.45 -14.57
N THR A 241 -6.48 -22.60 -14.38
CA THR A 241 -7.05 -23.93 -14.72
C THR A 241 -8.18 -24.35 -13.79
N GLU A 242 -8.19 -23.90 -12.53
CA GLU A 242 -9.32 -24.14 -11.63
C GLU A 242 -10.64 -23.55 -12.13
N ASN A 243 -10.57 -22.47 -12.92
CA ASN A 243 -11.75 -21.83 -13.51
C ASN A 243 -12.37 -22.67 -14.65
N GLU A 244 -11.60 -23.59 -15.27
CA GLU A 244 -12.08 -24.40 -16.40
C GLU A 244 -13.18 -25.40 -15.98
N GLU A 245 -13.20 -25.81 -14.71
CA GLU A 245 -14.21 -26.74 -14.18
C GLU A 245 -15.46 -26.02 -13.61
N THR A 246 -15.38 -24.72 -13.30
CA THR A 246 -16.45 -23.98 -12.58
C THR A 246 -17.06 -22.82 -13.35
N GLU A 247 -16.55 -22.47 -14.54
CA GLU A 247 -16.91 -21.29 -15.38
C GLU A 247 -16.79 -19.91 -14.69
N GLU A 248 -16.55 -19.85 -13.38
CA GLU A 248 -16.34 -18.61 -12.63
C GLU A 248 -14.85 -18.33 -12.44
N THR A 249 -14.39 -17.29 -13.13
CA THR A 249 -13.03 -16.78 -12.96
C THR A 249 -12.80 -16.23 -11.55
N LYS A 250 -11.88 -16.84 -10.79
CA LYS A 250 -11.41 -16.27 -9.51
C LYS A 250 -10.58 -15.01 -9.76
N ILE A 251 -11.10 -13.86 -9.34
CA ILE A 251 -10.36 -12.59 -9.35
C ILE A 251 -9.76 -12.37 -7.95
N ILE A 252 -8.44 -12.27 -7.90
CA ILE A 252 -7.68 -12.05 -6.65
C ILE A 252 -7.86 -10.60 -6.20
N ALA A 253 -8.34 -10.43 -4.98
CA ALA A 253 -8.55 -9.14 -4.34
C ALA A 253 -7.36 -8.66 -3.52
N GLY A 254 -6.54 -9.61 -3.04
CA GLY A 254 -5.36 -9.35 -2.24
C GLY A 254 -4.57 -10.61 -1.95
N THR A 255 -3.35 -10.43 -1.49
CA THR A 255 -2.40 -11.50 -1.20
C THR A 255 -1.92 -11.38 0.25
N VAL A 256 -1.99 -12.49 0.98
CA VAL A 256 -1.53 -12.64 2.36
C VAL A 256 -0.26 -13.50 2.36
N ILE A 257 0.79 -13.02 3.04
CA ILE A 257 2.02 -13.78 3.29
C ILE A 257 2.24 -13.87 4.81
N SER A 258 2.07 -15.07 5.37
CA SER A 258 2.10 -15.31 6.82
C SER A 258 3.49 -15.69 7.38
N GLY A 259 4.53 -14.96 6.97
CA GLY A 259 5.89 -15.09 7.50
C GLY A 259 6.77 -16.16 6.87
N ASP A 260 8.01 -16.20 7.34
CA ASP A 260 9.14 -17.00 6.83
C ASP A 260 9.32 -16.81 5.33
N ILE A 261 9.49 -15.54 4.96
CA ILE A 261 9.69 -15.09 3.59
C ILE A 261 11.06 -15.56 3.10
N THR A 262 12.08 -15.42 3.94
CA THR A 262 13.46 -15.82 3.65
C THR A 262 13.95 -16.88 4.63
N SER A 263 15.15 -17.38 4.40
CA SER A 263 15.89 -18.22 5.34
C SER A 263 17.00 -17.40 6.01
N CYS A 264 16.95 -17.30 7.34
CA CYS A 264 17.98 -16.64 8.15
C CYS A 264 18.23 -15.16 7.76
N ALA A 265 17.16 -14.41 7.50
CA ALA A 265 17.15 -13.01 7.10
C ALA A 265 18.01 -12.70 5.86
N ASN A 266 18.22 -13.69 4.98
CA ASN A 266 19.08 -13.53 3.82
C ASN A 266 18.54 -12.42 2.88
N PRO A 267 19.33 -11.36 2.59
CA PRO A 267 18.94 -10.27 1.70
C PRO A 267 18.56 -10.70 0.27
N GLU A 268 19.17 -11.77 -0.23
CA GLU A 268 18.82 -12.32 -1.55
C GLU A 268 17.39 -12.89 -1.56
N GLY A 269 16.97 -13.55 -0.47
CA GLY A 269 15.61 -14.06 -0.33
C GLY A 269 14.56 -12.93 -0.33
N PHE A 270 14.87 -11.79 0.29
CA PHE A 270 14.02 -10.60 0.22
C PHE A 270 13.98 -9.95 -1.17
N THR A 271 15.10 -9.98 -1.90
CA THR A 271 15.14 -9.52 -3.30
C THR A 271 14.25 -10.41 -4.18
N GLN A 272 14.32 -11.73 -3.98
CA GLN A 272 13.43 -12.70 -4.62
C GLN A 272 11.96 -12.49 -4.23
N ALA A 273 11.67 -12.19 -2.96
CA ALA A 273 10.32 -11.89 -2.49
C ALA A 273 9.73 -10.67 -3.20
N LYS A 274 10.53 -9.61 -3.38
CA LYS A 274 10.12 -8.42 -4.13
C LYS A 274 9.78 -8.75 -5.58
N ASN A 275 10.58 -9.59 -6.23
CA ASN A 275 10.30 -10.06 -7.59
C ASN A 275 9.03 -10.91 -7.65
N LEU A 276 8.83 -11.82 -6.69
CA LEU A 276 7.61 -12.64 -6.59
C LEU A 276 6.35 -11.77 -6.45
N VAL A 277 6.36 -10.78 -5.55
CA VAL A 277 5.25 -9.83 -5.36
C VAL A 277 4.93 -9.07 -6.65
N ARG A 278 5.96 -8.58 -7.35
CA ARG A 278 5.82 -7.89 -8.63
C ARG A 278 5.23 -8.81 -9.70
N ASP A 279 5.78 -10.01 -9.82
CA ASP A 279 5.38 -10.96 -10.85
C ASP A 279 3.93 -11.44 -10.61
N LEU A 280 3.53 -11.73 -9.36
CA LEU A 280 2.13 -12.02 -9.02
C LEU A 280 1.20 -10.86 -9.37
N SER A 281 1.59 -9.62 -9.03
CA SER A 281 0.79 -8.42 -9.35
C SER A 281 0.58 -8.24 -10.86
N ASN A 282 1.59 -8.55 -11.68
CA ASN A 282 1.53 -8.42 -13.14
C ASN A 282 0.77 -9.55 -13.84
N GLU A 283 0.83 -10.78 -13.31
CA GLU A 283 0.21 -11.94 -13.96
C GLU A 283 -1.29 -12.07 -13.63
N PHE A 284 -1.75 -11.51 -12.51
CA PHE A 284 -3.19 -11.52 -12.19
C PHE A 284 -4.03 -10.77 -13.22
N LEU A 285 -5.27 -11.23 -13.41
CA LEU A 285 -6.23 -10.64 -14.35
C LEU A 285 -6.48 -9.15 -14.09
N GLU A 286 -6.46 -8.75 -12.83
CA GLU A 286 -6.61 -7.38 -12.37
C GLU A 286 -5.36 -7.02 -11.55
N PRO A 287 -4.61 -5.97 -11.92
CA PRO A 287 -3.41 -5.59 -11.20
C PRO A 287 -3.72 -5.23 -9.75
N ILE A 288 -2.92 -5.75 -8.82
CA ILE A 288 -3.04 -5.43 -7.40
C ILE A 288 -1.87 -4.56 -6.94
N SER A 289 -2.17 -3.55 -6.13
CA SER A 289 -1.18 -2.61 -5.59
C SER A 289 -0.65 -3.06 -4.22
N SER A 290 0.27 -2.32 -3.62
CA SER A 290 0.75 -2.62 -2.26
C SER A 290 -0.33 -2.43 -1.16
N GLU A 291 -1.49 -1.84 -1.44
CA GLU A 291 -2.65 -1.91 -0.52
C GLU A 291 -3.29 -3.31 -0.49
N ASN A 292 -3.05 -4.13 -1.50
CA ASN A 292 -3.62 -5.47 -1.62
C ASN A 292 -2.72 -6.55 -1.01
N PHE A 293 -1.49 -6.20 -0.62
CA PHE A 293 -0.56 -7.12 0.04
C PHE A 293 -0.60 -6.92 1.57
N ILE A 294 -0.71 -8.05 2.28
CA ILE A 294 -0.65 -8.15 3.73
C ILE A 294 0.47 -9.12 4.07
N ILE A 295 1.53 -8.64 4.73
CA ILE A 295 2.72 -9.43 5.01
C ILE A 295 3.05 -9.29 6.50
N CYS A 296 3.24 -10.40 7.20
CA CYS A 296 3.85 -10.42 8.53
C CYS A 296 5.22 -11.12 8.49
N PRO A 297 6.14 -10.79 9.41
CA PRO A 297 7.41 -11.51 9.52
C PRO A 297 7.20 -12.87 10.20
N GLY A 298 8.06 -13.83 9.85
CA GLY A 298 8.28 -15.08 10.58
C GLY A 298 9.63 -15.11 11.29
N ASN A 299 9.93 -16.23 11.93
CA ASN A 299 11.14 -16.34 12.73
C ASN A 299 12.43 -16.41 11.88
N HIS A 300 12.35 -16.82 10.63
CA HIS A 300 13.48 -16.82 9.72
C HIS A 300 13.70 -15.47 9.02
N ASP A 301 12.85 -14.47 9.24
CA ASP A 301 12.97 -13.16 8.60
C ASP A 301 13.84 -12.17 9.37
N PHE A 302 14.18 -12.45 10.63
CA PHE A 302 15.09 -11.65 11.46
C PHE A 302 16.38 -12.39 11.78
N VAL A 303 17.48 -11.65 11.85
CA VAL A 303 18.81 -12.17 12.17
C VAL A 303 18.84 -12.62 13.63
N ARG A 304 19.29 -13.84 13.86
CA ARG A 304 19.54 -14.38 15.19
C ARG A 304 20.88 -13.86 15.71
N GLU A 305 20.98 -13.57 17.00
CA GLU A 305 22.24 -13.27 17.65
C GLU A 305 23.15 -14.52 17.67
N GLU A 306 24.46 -14.31 17.57
CA GLU A 306 25.46 -15.39 17.63
C GLU A 306 25.77 -15.83 19.07
N GLU A 307 25.32 -15.05 20.07
CA GLU A 307 25.47 -15.39 21.48
C GLU A 307 24.30 -16.25 22.00
N GLU A 308 24.56 -16.96 23.10
CA GLU A 308 23.52 -17.62 23.89
C GLU A 308 22.92 -16.61 24.88
N LEU A 309 21.61 -16.66 25.09
CA LEU A 309 20.95 -15.90 26.14
C LEU A 309 21.39 -16.45 27.51
N GLU A 310 21.83 -15.57 28.41
CA GLU A 310 22.31 -15.98 29.73
C GLU A 310 21.18 -16.58 30.59
N ASN A 311 21.53 -17.46 31.52
CA ASN A 311 20.54 -18.11 32.36
C ASN A 311 19.85 -17.11 33.30
N GLY A 312 18.52 -16.99 33.16
CA GLY A 312 17.69 -16.06 33.94
C GLY A 312 17.58 -14.66 33.33
N GLU A 313 18.24 -14.40 32.20
CA GLU A 313 18.06 -13.19 31.43
C GLU A 313 16.78 -13.27 30.57
N GLU A 314 16.05 -12.16 30.45
CA GLU A 314 14.91 -12.05 29.54
C GLU A 314 15.39 -11.62 28.14
N PRO A 315 14.89 -12.25 27.06
CA PRO A 315 15.28 -11.86 25.71
C PRO A 315 14.82 -10.42 25.43
N ALA A 316 15.69 -9.64 24.78
CA ALA A 316 15.35 -8.28 24.35
C ALA A 316 14.17 -8.28 23.38
N PHE A 317 13.48 -7.15 23.26
CA PHE A 317 12.50 -6.99 22.18
C PHE A 317 13.20 -6.69 20.86
N ILE A 318 12.62 -7.18 19.76
CA ILE A 318 13.21 -6.98 18.42
C ILE A 318 13.34 -5.50 18.04
N TYR A 319 12.44 -4.64 18.52
CA TYR A 319 12.51 -3.20 18.24
C TYR A 319 13.64 -2.48 19.00
N ASP A 320 14.24 -3.12 20.00
CA ASP A 320 15.45 -2.63 20.67
C ASP A 320 16.73 -3.15 19.97
N LYS A 321 16.55 -4.07 19.00
CA LYS A 321 17.59 -4.77 18.22
C LYS A 321 17.35 -4.59 16.71
N MET A 322 17.09 -3.36 16.28
CA MET A 322 16.66 -3.07 14.90
C MET A 322 17.65 -3.49 13.80
N ASP A 323 18.94 -3.61 14.10
CA ASP A 323 19.93 -4.14 13.16
C ASP A 323 19.61 -5.58 12.75
N ASN A 324 19.09 -6.40 13.67
CA ASN A 324 18.67 -7.77 13.41
C ASN A 324 17.45 -7.85 12.48
N ALA A 325 16.63 -6.79 12.43
CA ALA A 325 15.46 -6.69 11.56
C ALA A 325 15.72 -5.87 10.28
N ARG A 326 16.97 -5.42 10.04
CA ARG A 326 17.30 -4.47 8.98
C ARG A 326 16.89 -4.94 7.58
N SER A 327 17.22 -6.18 7.22
CA SER A 327 16.91 -6.73 5.90
C SER A 327 15.40 -6.85 5.66
N TYR A 328 14.63 -7.25 6.66
CA TYR A 328 13.17 -7.24 6.59
C TYR A 328 12.62 -5.81 6.52
N ALA A 329 13.20 -4.86 7.27
CA ALA A 329 12.77 -3.46 7.22
C ALA A 329 13.00 -2.83 5.83
N ASP A 330 14.14 -3.14 5.19
CA ASP A 330 14.44 -2.71 3.82
C ASP A 330 13.48 -3.36 2.81
N PHE A 331 13.18 -4.66 2.97
CA PHE A 331 12.16 -5.35 2.19
C PHE A 331 10.77 -4.70 2.35
N TYR A 332 10.32 -4.50 3.58
CA TYR A 332 9.05 -3.85 3.90
C TYR A 332 8.97 -2.47 3.25
N LYS A 333 10.03 -1.66 3.38
CA LYS A 333 10.10 -0.33 2.76
C LYS A 333 10.06 -0.41 1.23
N SER A 334 10.62 -1.45 0.63
CA SER A 334 10.61 -1.63 -0.82
C SER A 334 9.24 -2.01 -1.40
N ILE A 335 8.36 -2.61 -0.60
CA ILE A 335 6.99 -2.96 -1.00
C ILE A 335 6.02 -1.82 -0.69
N TYR A 336 6.15 -1.21 0.49
CA TYR A 336 5.18 -0.26 1.01
C TYR A 336 5.63 1.21 0.96
N ASN A 337 6.85 1.50 0.49
CA ASN A 337 7.43 2.84 0.42
C ASN A 337 7.50 3.61 1.76
N ILE A 338 7.44 2.89 2.88
CA ILE A 338 7.58 3.44 4.24
C ILE A 338 8.34 2.45 5.12
N ALA A 339 9.18 2.95 6.04
CA ALA A 339 9.85 2.10 7.02
C ALA A 339 8.82 1.45 7.97
N PRO A 340 9.03 0.21 8.44
CA PRO A 340 8.08 -0.46 9.35
C PRO A 340 7.90 0.33 10.66
N ASN A 341 6.72 0.23 11.26
CA ASN A 341 6.52 0.74 12.61
C ASN A 341 7.19 -0.17 13.66
N LYS A 342 7.24 0.29 14.91
CA LYS A 342 7.86 -0.40 16.04
C LYS A 342 7.46 -1.88 16.19
N TYR A 343 6.25 -2.26 15.79
CA TYR A 343 5.76 -3.63 15.95
C TYR A 343 5.89 -4.47 14.68
N PHE A 344 6.35 -3.90 13.56
CA PHE A 344 6.31 -4.55 12.24
C PHE A 344 4.92 -5.08 11.86
N ALA A 345 3.87 -4.46 12.42
CA ALA A 345 2.48 -4.81 12.19
C ALA A 345 1.87 -3.94 11.09
N MET A 346 0.83 -4.42 10.41
CA MET A 346 0.13 -3.63 9.40
C MET A 346 -1.33 -4.06 9.29
N GLY A 347 -2.13 -3.26 8.61
CA GLY A 347 -3.53 -3.60 8.36
C GLY A 347 -4.06 -3.05 7.06
N ARG A 348 -5.02 -3.78 6.48
CA ARG A 348 -5.71 -3.41 5.23
C ARG A 348 -7.20 -3.55 5.38
N LYS A 349 -7.93 -2.63 4.76
CA LYS A 349 -9.39 -2.68 4.65
C LYS A 349 -9.76 -2.79 3.18
N ILE A 350 -10.43 -3.88 2.80
CA ILE A 350 -10.74 -4.19 1.41
C ILE A 350 -12.24 -4.40 1.28
N LEU A 351 -12.87 -3.68 0.34
CA LEU A 351 -14.24 -3.93 -0.07
C LEU A 351 -14.21 -4.85 -1.30
N LEU A 352 -14.68 -6.09 -1.13
CA LEU A 352 -14.68 -7.09 -2.20
C LEU A 352 -15.81 -6.85 -3.19
N SER A 353 -15.67 -7.39 -4.40
CA SER A 353 -16.73 -7.38 -5.41
C SER A 353 -17.97 -8.19 -5.01
N SER A 354 -17.86 -9.09 -4.03
CA SER A 354 -19.00 -9.79 -3.43
C SER A 354 -19.79 -8.93 -2.42
N GLY A 355 -19.37 -7.68 -2.17
CA GLY A 355 -19.99 -6.76 -1.22
C GLY A 355 -19.49 -6.91 0.23
N HIS A 356 -18.66 -7.92 0.50
CA HIS A 356 -18.06 -8.11 1.82
C HIS A 356 -16.99 -7.06 2.11
N MET A 357 -17.00 -6.56 3.34
CA MET A 357 -15.96 -5.71 3.90
C MET A 357 -14.97 -6.59 4.67
N LEU A 358 -13.71 -6.62 4.24
CA LEU A 358 -12.63 -7.29 4.96
C LEU A 358 -11.79 -6.28 5.72
N GLU A 359 -11.47 -6.60 6.98
CA GLU A 359 -10.47 -5.89 7.77
C GLU A 359 -9.40 -6.90 8.20
N ILE A 360 -8.21 -6.80 7.63
CA ILE A 360 -7.14 -7.77 7.80
C ILE A 360 -5.99 -7.12 8.55
N ALA A 361 -5.57 -7.69 9.67
CA ALA A 361 -4.42 -7.22 10.45
C ALA A 361 -3.31 -8.28 10.48
N ALA A 362 -2.10 -7.90 10.06
CA ALA A 362 -0.90 -8.69 10.20
C ALA A 362 -0.15 -8.30 11.48
N LEU A 363 0.08 -9.29 12.35
CA LEU A 363 0.78 -9.18 13.61
C LEU A 363 2.20 -9.75 13.49
N ASN A 364 3.16 -9.10 14.12
CA ASN A 364 4.46 -9.71 14.36
C ASN A 364 4.36 -10.65 15.56
N SER A 365 4.48 -11.94 15.30
CA SER A 365 4.54 -12.97 16.34
C SER A 365 5.95 -13.29 16.81
N LEU A 366 6.97 -12.61 16.27
CA LEU A 366 8.37 -12.66 16.69
C LEU A 366 8.76 -11.31 17.31
N MET A 367 8.13 -10.96 18.43
CA MET A 367 8.42 -9.70 19.14
C MET A 367 9.67 -9.76 20.01
N LEU A 368 10.17 -10.97 20.32
CA LEU A 368 11.38 -11.20 21.12
C LEU A 368 12.57 -11.52 20.18
N GLN A 369 13.74 -10.97 20.49
CA GLN A 369 14.99 -11.26 19.80
C GLN A 369 15.36 -12.73 19.99
N GLN A 370 15.94 -13.31 18.93
CA GLN A 370 16.38 -14.69 18.92
C GLN A 370 17.88 -14.80 19.18
N TYR A 371 18.27 -15.88 19.86
CA TYR A 371 19.63 -16.24 20.28
C TYR A 371 19.90 -17.71 19.94
N LEU A 372 21.13 -18.18 20.04
CA LEU A 372 21.49 -19.58 19.70
C LEU A 372 20.64 -20.62 20.44
N ASN A 373 20.35 -20.37 21.72
CA ASN A 373 19.58 -21.23 22.63
C ASN A 373 18.10 -20.80 22.78
N PHE A 374 17.67 -19.73 22.11
CA PHE A 374 16.31 -19.18 22.19
C PHE A 374 15.85 -18.75 20.78
N GLN A 375 15.21 -19.66 20.04
CA GLN A 375 14.81 -19.41 18.64
C GLN A 375 13.48 -20.08 18.31
N GLY A 376 12.76 -19.51 17.33
CA GLY A 376 11.46 -20.03 16.88
C GLY A 376 10.34 -19.88 17.91
N HIS A 377 10.49 -18.94 18.85
CA HIS A 377 9.51 -18.69 19.90
C HIS A 377 8.49 -17.63 19.47
N GLY A 378 7.21 -17.99 19.54
CA GLY A 378 6.11 -17.09 19.27
C GLY A 378 5.72 -16.25 20.49
N TYR A 379 5.72 -14.93 20.35
CA TYR A 379 5.26 -14.00 21.37
C TYR A 379 4.62 -12.77 20.74
N LEU A 380 3.43 -12.40 21.22
CA LEU A 380 2.81 -11.11 20.90
C LEU A 380 2.80 -10.25 22.16
N SER A 381 3.05 -8.94 22.05
CA SER A 381 2.91 -8.04 23.21
C SER A 381 1.49 -7.48 23.32
N GLN A 382 0.99 -7.24 24.54
CA GLN A 382 -0.29 -6.53 24.73
C GLN A 382 -0.28 -5.15 24.06
N ASN A 383 0.88 -4.48 24.07
CA ASN A 383 1.05 -3.17 23.45
C ASN A 383 0.87 -3.23 21.92
N GLN A 384 1.38 -4.26 21.26
CA GLN A 384 1.12 -4.50 19.84
C GLN A 384 -0.37 -4.72 19.58
N LEU A 385 -1.03 -5.57 20.37
CA LEU A 385 -2.45 -5.88 20.19
C LEU A 385 -3.32 -4.62 20.33
N ASN A 386 -3.06 -3.81 21.35
CA ASN A 386 -3.74 -2.53 21.58
C ASN A 386 -3.47 -1.55 20.43
N PHE A 387 -2.21 -1.43 20.00
CA PHE A 387 -1.82 -0.57 18.90
C PHE A 387 -2.55 -0.93 17.60
N VAL A 388 -2.61 -2.22 17.26
CA VAL A 388 -3.30 -2.69 16.05
C VAL A 388 -4.80 -2.44 16.13
N ALA A 389 -5.43 -2.73 17.28
CA ALA A 389 -6.86 -2.48 17.47
C ALA A 389 -7.20 -0.98 17.35
N GLU A 390 -6.37 -0.10 17.90
CA GLU A 390 -6.50 1.35 17.76
C GLU A 390 -6.35 1.78 16.29
N LYS A 391 -5.26 1.36 15.62
CA LYS A 391 -4.97 1.78 14.23
C LYS A 391 -5.97 1.23 13.22
N MET A 392 -6.55 0.06 13.46
CA MET A 392 -7.62 -0.49 12.65
C MET A 392 -9.00 0.11 12.99
N GLY A 393 -9.13 0.82 14.12
CA GLY A 393 -10.41 1.31 14.63
C GLY A 393 -11.33 0.20 15.14
N TRP A 394 -10.78 -0.95 15.53
CA TRP A 394 -11.54 -2.10 16.03
C TRP A 394 -12.16 -1.89 17.40
N ASN A 395 -11.69 -0.88 18.13
CA ASN A 395 -12.26 -0.44 19.39
C ASN A 395 -13.62 0.29 19.22
N ASP A 396 -13.94 0.75 18.00
CA ASP A 396 -15.24 1.36 17.70
C ASP A 396 -16.24 0.28 17.26
N THR A 397 -17.36 0.17 17.97
CA THR A 397 -18.40 -0.84 17.71
C THR A 397 -19.27 -0.48 16.50
N LYS A 398 -19.08 0.67 15.85
CA LYS A 398 -19.94 1.10 14.72
C LYS A 398 -19.88 0.24 13.46
N ASN A 399 -18.84 -0.58 13.28
CA ASN A 399 -18.65 -1.37 12.07
C ASN A 399 -18.67 -2.88 12.34
N GLU A 400 -19.85 -3.38 12.70
CA GLU A 400 -20.09 -4.80 13.04
C GLU A 400 -20.15 -5.72 11.80
N ASN A 401 -20.33 -5.15 10.60
CA ASN A 401 -20.51 -5.91 9.36
C ASN A 401 -19.20 -6.33 8.68
N ALA A 402 -18.05 -5.90 9.19
CA ALA A 402 -16.76 -6.26 8.62
C ALA A 402 -16.29 -7.65 9.07
N ILE A 403 -15.78 -8.44 8.14
CA ILE A 403 -15.13 -9.72 8.43
C ILE A 403 -13.69 -9.41 8.84
N ARG A 404 -13.40 -9.58 10.12
CA ARG A 404 -12.08 -9.32 10.68
C ARG A 404 -11.22 -10.58 10.61
N ILE A 405 -10.03 -10.42 10.05
CA ILE A 405 -9.03 -11.49 9.84
C ILE A 405 -7.73 -11.06 10.50
N VAL A 406 -7.11 -11.96 11.25
CA VAL A 406 -5.79 -11.75 11.84
C VAL A 406 -4.80 -12.72 11.20
N VAL A 407 -3.62 -12.21 10.84
CA VAL A 407 -2.53 -12.96 10.24
C VAL A 407 -1.34 -12.87 11.18
N MET A 408 -0.71 -14.01 11.46
CA MET A 408 0.53 -14.12 12.21
C MET A 408 1.35 -15.28 11.68
N HIS A 409 2.59 -15.46 12.14
CA HIS A 409 3.42 -16.56 11.65
C HIS A 409 3.32 -17.80 12.56
N HIS A 410 3.61 -17.65 13.86
CA HIS A 410 3.57 -18.77 14.81
C HIS A 410 2.16 -19.33 14.95
N HIS A 411 2.06 -20.63 15.23
CA HIS A 411 0.78 -21.31 15.35
C HIS A 411 0.16 -21.07 16.73
N TYR A 412 -1.17 -20.99 16.77
CA TYR A 412 -1.94 -20.84 17.99
C TYR A 412 -2.33 -22.18 18.63
N LEU A 413 -2.79 -23.13 17.82
CA LEU A 413 -3.12 -24.50 18.25
C LEU A 413 -2.03 -25.49 17.83
N PRO A 414 -1.78 -26.56 18.60
CA PRO A 414 -0.89 -27.64 18.18
C PRO A 414 -1.29 -28.19 16.81
N THR A 415 -0.40 -28.07 15.82
CA THR A 415 -0.67 -28.52 14.43
C THR A 415 0.05 -29.81 14.07
N CYS A 416 1.00 -30.25 14.88
CA CYS A 416 1.68 -31.53 14.70
C CYS A 416 1.06 -32.61 15.60
N TYR A 417 1.16 -33.86 15.16
CA TYR A 417 0.69 -35.01 15.95
C TYR A 417 1.50 -35.17 17.24
N THR A 418 2.82 -34.94 17.16
CA THR A 418 3.74 -34.89 18.31
C THR A 418 4.85 -33.87 18.03
N GLU A 419 5.10 -32.96 18.96
CA GLU A 419 6.30 -32.11 18.94
C GLU A 419 7.54 -32.94 19.33
N LYS A 420 8.70 -32.58 18.80
CA LYS A 420 9.96 -33.15 19.27
C LYS A 420 10.22 -32.64 20.69
N ILE A 421 10.26 -33.54 21.67
CA ILE A 421 10.59 -33.18 23.04
C ILE A 421 12.06 -32.77 23.07
N ASN A 422 12.30 -31.51 23.40
CA ASN A 422 13.64 -30.98 23.64
C ASN A 422 13.62 -30.19 24.95
N ALA A 423 14.37 -30.67 25.95
CA ALA A 423 14.38 -30.06 27.28
C ALA A 423 14.92 -28.62 27.29
N THR A 424 15.65 -28.22 26.24
CA THR A 424 16.23 -26.88 26.12
C THR A 424 15.45 -25.96 25.18
N TYR A 425 14.38 -26.42 24.53
CA TYR A 425 13.58 -25.61 23.61
C TYR A 425 12.08 -25.77 23.91
N ALA A 426 11.39 -24.67 24.17
CA ALA A 426 9.94 -24.67 24.34
C ALA A 426 9.22 -25.06 23.04
N SER A 427 7.98 -25.55 23.17
CA SER A 427 7.06 -25.71 22.03
C SER A 427 6.89 -24.37 21.32
N SER A 428 6.80 -24.38 20.00
CA SER A 428 6.70 -23.14 19.21
C SER A 428 5.28 -22.59 19.06
N ALA A 429 4.34 -23.09 19.87
CA ALA A 429 3.06 -22.43 20.08
C ALA A 429 3.31 -21.09 20.80
N VAL A 430 2.49 -20.08 20.51
CA VAL A 430 2.67 -18.76 21.12
C VAL A 430 2.55 -18.80 22.65
N TYR A 431 3.45 -18.10 23.33
CA TYR A 431 3.47 -18.05 24.81
C TYR A 431 2.19 -17.46 25.41
N ASP A 432 1.54 -16.56 24.69
CA ASP A 432 0.44 -15.75 25.18
C ASP A 432 -0.90 -16.08 24.52
N ALA A 433 -1.10 -17.37 24.23
CA ALA A 433 -2.29 -17.90 23.58
C ALA A 433 -3.61 -17.37 24.20
N ASP A 434 -3.77 -17.42 25.53
CA ASP A 434 -5.02 -16.97 26.16
C ASP A 434 -5.26 -15.46 26.00
N ARG A 435 -4.21 -14.63 26.12
CA ARG A 435 -4.29 -13.18 25.86
C ARG A 435 -4.69 -12.92 24.41
N LEU A 436 -4.05 -13.60 23.46
CA LEU A 436 -4.38 -13.48 22.04
C LEU A 436 -5.84 -13.83 21.81
N MET A 437 -6.32 -14.96 22.34
CA MET A 437 -7.69 -15.41 22.14
C MET A 437 -8.72 -14.42 22.71
N ASN A 438 -8.51 -13.92 23.93
CA ASN A 438 -9.35 -12.88 24.51
C ASN A 438 -9.39 -11.63 23.62
N TRP A 439 -8.24 -11.20 23.09
CA TRP A 439 -8.18 -10.05 22.19
C TRP A 439 -8.89 -10.30 20.85
N LEU A 440 -8.76 -11.49 20.26
CA LEU A 440 -9.46 -11.89 19.03
C LEU A 440 -10.98 -11.84 19.22
N VAL A 441 -11.47 -12.32 20.36
CA VAL A 441 -12.89 -12.31 20.74
C VAL A 441 -13.38 -10.87 20.94
N GLN A 442 -12.65 -10.06 21.71
CA GLN A 442 -12.97 -8.64 21.92
C GLN A 442 -13.03 -7.86 20.61
N CYS A 443 -12.12 -8.16 19.68
CA CYS A 443 -12.09 -7.54 18.37
C CYS A 443 -13.06 -8.19 17.36
N ASN A 444 -13.92 -9.14 17.75
CA ASN A 444 -14.85 -9.85 16.85
C ASN A 444 -14.14 -10.45 15.61
N VAL A 445 -12.92 -10.96 15.78
CA VAL A 445 -12.15 -11.61 14.71
C VAL A 445 -12.80 -12.94 14.35
N LYS A 446 -12.98 -13.23 13.06
CA LYS A 446 -13.59 -14.49 12.60
C LYS A 446 -12.56 -15.52 12.15
N LEU A 447 -11.45 -15.07 11.57
CA LEU A 447 -10.40 -15.94 11.04
C LEU A 447 -9.03 -15.54 11.60
N LEU A 448 -8.29 -16.52 12.10
CA LEU A 448 -6.87 -16.43 12.45
C LEU A 448 -6.06 -17.30 11.48
N LEU A 449 -5.19 -16.68 10.69
CA LEU A 449 -4.34 -17.31 9.69
C LEU A 449 -2.89 -17.38 10.20
N HIS A 450 -2.24 -18.54 10.05
CA HIS A 450 -0.85 -18.72 10.47
C HIS A 450 0.02 -19.67 9.59
N GLY A 451 1.32 -19.70 9.86
CA GLY A 451 2.35 -20.51 9.20
C GLY A 451 3.14 -21.41 10.16
N HIS A 452 4.47 -21.39 10.01
CA HIS A 452 5.54 -21.91 10.90
C HIS A 452 5.72 -23.43 10.92
N LYS A 453 4.64 -24.21 10.89
CA LYS A 453 4.71 -25.68 11.03
C LYS A 453 4.72 -26.43 9.71
N HIS A 454 4.71 -25.70 8.60
CA HIS A 454 4.71 -26.23 7.23
C HIS A 454 3.61 -27.28 6.99
N LYS A 455 2.50 -27.21 7.74
CA LYS A 455 1.36 -28.10 7.63
C LYS A 455 0.07 -27.31 7.49
N ALA A 456 -0.73 -27.70 6.50
CA ALA A 456 -2.09 -27.21 6.38
C ALA A 456 -2.91 -27.71 7.58
N PHE A 457 -3.64 -26.81 8.22
CA PHE A 457 -4.38 -27.07 9.44
C PHE A 457 -5.66 -26.24 9.45
N ILE A 458 -6.78 -26.80 9.91
CA ILE A 458 -7.99 -26.03 10.18
C ILE A 458 -8.64 -26.53 11.46
N SER A 459 -9.04 -25.60 12.31
CA SER A 459 -9.84 -25.86 13.51
C SER A 459 -10.85 -24.73 13.74
N GLN A 460 -11.97 -25.06 14.39
CA GLN A 460 -12.94 -24.07 14.86
C GLN A 460 -12.95 -24.07 16.38
N ILE A 461 -12.84 -22.89 16.96
CA ILE A 461 -12.83 -22.67 18.41
C ILE A 461 -14.05 -21.83 18.77
N ASN A 462 -14.77 -22.27 19.79
CA ASN A 462 -15.79 -21.48 20.44
C ASN A 462 -15.20 -20.96 21.76
N TYR A 463 -15.15 -19.64 21.93
CA TYR A 463 -14.60 -19.01 23.14
C TYR A 463 -15.62 -18.04 23.76
N PRO A 464 -15.80 -17.98 25.08
CA PRO A 464 -16.81 -17.11 25.70
C PRO A 464 -16.55 -15.62 25.40
N GLN A 465 -17.57 -14.88 24.99
CA GLN A 465 -17.47 -13.42 24.75
C GLN A 465 -17.19 -12.62 26.02
N ASN A 466 -17.66 -13.11 27.16
CA ASN A 466 -17.42 -12.51 28.46
C ASN A 466 -17.11 -13.63 29.47
N PRO A 467 -16.18 -13.40 30.41
CA PRO A 467 -15.96 -14.30 31.55
C PRO A 467 -17.11 -14.15 32.56
N GLN A 468 -18.30 -14.63 32.21
CA GLN A 468 -19.46 -14.68 33.11
C GLN A 468 -19.54 -16.03 33.82
N ILE A 469 -20.18 -16.03 35.00
CA ILE A 469 -20.41 -17.23 35.82
C ILE A 469 -21.28 -18.27 35.08
N HIS A 470 -22.12 -17.82 34.16
CA HIS A 470 -22.96 -18.69 33.31
C HIS A 470 -22.66 -18.42 31.83
N VAL A 471 -21.95 -19.36 31.19
CA VAL A 471 -21.69 -19.35 29.76
C VAL A 471 -22.71 -20.24 29.06
N VAL A 472 -23.52 -19.67 28.18
CA VAL A 472 -24.42 -20.42 27.27
C VAL A 472 -23.86 -20.40 25.86
N ALA A 473 -24.26 -21.38 25.03
CA ALA A 473 -23.72 -21.55 23.67
C ALA A 473 -23.86 -20.29 22.78
N GLU A 474 -24.92 -19.51 22.99
CA GLU A 474 -25.20 -18.24 22.28
C GLU A 474 -24.21 -17.12 22.64
N CYS A 475 -23.52 -17.21 23.77
CA CYS A 475 -22.50 -16.25 24.21
C CYS A 475 -21.09 -16.67 23.78
N MET A 476 -20.97 -17.70 22.94
CA MET A 476 -19.68 -18.16 22.42
C MET A 476 -19.37 -17.44 21.12
N HIS A 477 -18.17 -16.92 21.02
CA HIS A 477 -17.61 -16.38 19.79
C HIS A 477 -16.88 -17.47 19.03
N ASN A 478 -17.25 -17.68 17.76
CA ASN A 478 -16.61 -18.66 16.89
C ASN A 478 -15.43 -18.04 16.15
N ILE A 479 -14.27 -18.69 16.23
CA ILE A 479 -13.05 -18.33 15.52
C ILE A 479 -12.54 -19.54 14.75
N VAL A 480 -12.28 -19.34 13.47
CA VAL A 480 -11.59 -20.31 12.63
C VAL A 480 -10.09 -20.06 12.75
N VAL A 481 -9.32 -21.09 13.11
CA VAL A 481 -7.86 -21.05 13.12
C VAL A 481 -7.37 -21.92 11.95
N ALA A 482 -6.67 -21.31 11.01
CA ALA A 482 -6.14 -22.00 9.83
C ALA A 482 -4.62 -21.82 9.72
N GLY A 483 -3.93 -22.91 9.41
CA GLY A 483 -2.52 -22.97 9.06
C GLY A 483 -2.34 -23.26 7.57
N MET A 484 -1.41 -22.56 6.92
CA MET A 484 -1.25 -22.56 5.46
C MET A 484 -0.60 -23.84 4.91
N GLY A 485 0.44 -24.34 5.59
CA GLY A 485 1.44 -25.21 4.98
C GLY A 485 2.65 -24.42 4.49
N GLY A 486 3.68 -25.11 4.00
CA GLY A 486 4.81 -24.47 3.36
C GLY A 486 4.55 -24.21 1.87
N THR A 487 4.89 -23.03 1.37
CA THR A 487 4.75 -22.69 -0.06
C THR A 487 6.04 -22.93 -0.83
N GLY A 488 7.20 -22.69 -0.21
CA GLY A 488 8.50 -22.87 -0.86
C GLY A 488 9.53 -23.61 -0.01
N ALA A 489 9.11 -24.18 1.12
CA ALA A 489 9.99 -24.84 2.07
C ALA A 489 10.50 -26.19 1.54
N LYS A 490 11.74 -26.53 1.89
CA LYS A 490 12.37 -27.81 1.54
C LYS A 490 11.81 -28.98 2.36
N GLY A 491 11.74 -30.14 1.73
CA GLY A 491 11.42 -31.41 2.42
C GLY A 491 9.97 -31.52 2.94
N VAL A 492 9.07 -30.69 2.41
CA VAL A 492 7.63 -30.71 2.74
C VAL A 492 6.81 -30.69 1.45
N GLN A 493 5.54 -31.10 1.51
CA GLN A 493 4.63 -30.90 0.37
C GLN A 493 4.29 -29.41 0.26
N ASN A 494 4.77 -28.78 -0.81
CA ASN A 494 4.53 -27.37 -1.05
C ASN A 494 3.09 -27.09 -1.51
N LYS A 495 2.51 -26.02 -0.97
CA LYS A 495 1.11 -25.62 -1.19
C LYS A 495 0.93 -24.10 -1.22
N PHE A 496 -0.09 -23.65 -1.95
CA PHE A 496 -0.69 -22.32 -1.78
C PHE A 496 -2.20 -22.45 -1.50
N ALA A 497 -2.86 -21.39 -0.99
CA ALA A 497 -4.30 -21.43 -0.75
C ALA A 497 -5.03 -20.21 -1.31
N THR A 498 -6.31 -20.40 -1.60
CA THR A 498 -7.26 -19.32 -1.90
C THR A 498 -8.34 -19.25 -0.83
N ILE A 499 -8.69 -18.03 -0.41
CA ILE A 499 -9.76 -17.76 0.55
C ILE A 499 -10.84 -16.92 -0.15
N GLN A 500 -11.95 -17.54 -0.50
CA GLN A 500 -13.00 -16.91 -1.30
C GLN A 500 -14.24 -16.59 -0.45
N PHE A 501 -14.77 -15.37 -0.60
CA PHE A 501 -15.90 -14.86 0.18
C PHE A 501 -17.15 -14.69 -0.69
N ARG A 502 -18.19 -15.48 -0.44
CA ARG A 502 -19.42 -15.51 -1.25
C ARG A 502 -20.65 -15.81 -0.40
N GLY A 503 -21.70 -14.99 -0.53
CA GLY A 503 -22.87 -15.08 0.34
C GLY A 503 -22.44 -15.10 1.81
N ASN A 504 -23.07 -15.92 2.65
CA ASN A 504 -22.68 -16.06 4.06
C ASN A 504 -21.63 -17.15 4.30
N LYS A 505 -20.70 -17.35 3.34
CA LYS A 505 -19.68 -18.41 3.41
C LYS A 505 -18.29 -17.90 3.04
N VAL A 506 -17.30 -18.53 3.66
CA VAL A 506 -15.89 -18.46 3.27
C VAL A 506 -15.42 -19.85 2.85
N ALA A 507 -14.79 -19.95 1.68
CA ALA A 507 -14.22 -21.18 1.17
C ALA A 507 -12.69 -21.08 1.16
N ILE A 508 -12.01 -22.00 1.85
CA ILE A 508 -10.54 -22.10 1.83
C ILE A 508 -10.17 -23.32 1.00
N SER A 509 -9.41 -23.09 -0.08
CA SER A 509 -8.95 -24.13 -1.00
C SER A 509 -7.43 -24.19 -0.98
N PHE A 510 -6.86 -25.33 -0.59
CA PHE A 510 -5.43 -25.60 -0.59
C PHE A 510 -5.05 -26.35 -1.86
N HIS A 511 -4.01 -25.88 -2.53
CA HIS A 511 -3.51 -26.42 -3.79
C HIS A 511 -2.10 -26.94 -3.59
N ASN A 512 -1.83 -28.18 -4.00
CA ASN A 512 -0.46 -28.70 -4.06
C ASN A 512 0.24 -28.13 -5.28
N ILE A 513 1.51 -27.77 -5.11
CA ILE A 513 2.41 -27.35 -6.20
C ILE A 513 3.69 -28.18 -6.18
N TYR A 514 4.22 -28.48 -7.37
CA TYR A 514 5.35 -29.40 -7.54
C TYR A 514 6.48 -28.73 -8.34
N SER A 515 7.56 -28.33 -7.65
CA SER A 515 8.67 -27.56 -8.23
C SER A 515 9.48 -28.32 -9.29
N ASP A 516 9.45 -29.65 -9.24
CA ASP A 516 10.12 -30.54 -10.18
C ASP A 516 9.20 -30.96 -11.35
N GLU A 517 7.96 -30.46 -11.36
CA GLU A 517 6.93 -30.82 -12.34
C GLU A 517 6.67 -32.34 -12.41
N SER A 518 6.98 -33.08 -11.33
CA SER A 518 6.77 -34.53 -11.24
C SER A 518 5.29 -34.93 -11.27
N GLU A 519 4.43 -34.04 -10.75
CA GLU A 519 2.98 -34.13 -10.79
C GLU A 519 2.41 -32.79 -11.26
N ARG A 520 1.16 -32.81 -11.75
CA ARG A 520 0.44 -31.57 -12.07
C ARG A 520 -0.04 -30.93 -10.78
N ASP A 521 0.15 -29.62 -10.68
CA ASP A 521 -0.45 -28.81 -9.62
C ASP A 521 -1.96 -29.05 -9.55
N CYS A 522 -2.48 -29.27 -8.35
CA CYS A 522 -3.86 -29.74 -8.17
C CYS A 522 -4.51 -29.20 -6.90
N LEU A 523 -5.85 -29.22 -6.85
CA LEU A 523 -6.59 -28.93 -5.62
C LEU A 523 -6.42 -30.11 -4.65
N ALA A 524 -5.87 -29.85 -3.47
CA ALA A 524 -5.62 -30.88 -2.46
C ALA A 524 -6.75 -30.98 -1.44
N GLN A 525 -7.28 -29.85 -0.98
CA GLN A 525 -8.34 -29.80 0.02
C GLN A 525 -9.16 -28.53 -0.17
N LYS A 526 -10.48 -28.64 0.01
CA LYS A 526 -11.38 -27.49 0.08
C LYS A 526 -12.27 -27.62 1.31
N ILE A 527 -12.44 -26.52 2.03
CA ILE A 527 -13.43 -26.41 3.11
C ILE A 527 -14.34 -25.21 2.86
N GLU A 528 -15.60 -25.33 3.26
CA GLU A 528 -16.54 -24.21 3.31
C GLU A 528 -16.98 -24.01 4.76
N LEU A 529 -16.91 -22.76 5.21
CA LEU A 529 -17.26 -22.37 6.57
C LEU A 529 -18.31 -21.25 6.53
N PRO A 530 -19.29 -21.24 7.46
CA PRO A 530 -20.18 -20.11 7.60
C PRO A 530 -19.41 -18.87 8.09
N LEU A 531 -19.81 -17.69 7.62
CA LEU A 531 -19.30 -16.39 8.07
C LEU A 531 -20.06 -15.82 9.26
#